data_AF-A0A9E3NPM4-F1
#
_entry.id   AF-A0A9E3NPM4-F1
#
_cell.length_a   1.000
_cell.length_b   1.000
_cell.length_c   1.000
_cell.angle_alpha   90.00
_cell.angle_beta   90.00
_cell.angle_gamma   90.00
#
_symmetry.space_group_name_H-M   'P 1'
#
loop_
_entity.id
_entity.type
_entity.pdbx_description
1 polymer ?
#
loop_
_entity_poly.entity_id
_entity_poly.type
_entity_poly.pdbx_seq_one_letter_code
_entity_poly.pdbx_strand_id
1 'polypeptide(L)'
;MNEAAPSSPANEKVAPLRVLAVIADPDVGHAVEHVVREEGDAADVVGSIDEAVSRAKERPIDVAFVELRADGGAALALCHHLPTLCPRVTVVAIVAPQELERGTEALSLGAASVIVAPPTGDALARVLNDVKRESVRGAHVTALEEKLARERKRLETYDRLVRFARGAAQSDAVRAIVEGVSQISGARGVALYATFGDKESERVRLAAIGSALDFPATSAPADLSRMVQARHARVVPLVTGSGELGILVLDQAPPASEAEISNVADLAAAMLSLVDRHDHVDESVRVFPARHFRTVADRMLTLAARHDRRASMLAVTLPSAERPGRREEATLEIADIVRNTDALCGTEDGDLLVFLPETTGLGAHACRRRILARLSGDRRSRPKGGAGSGRSQEPAASKPARRAAGATSPIAVGVATFPHDGNTLKKLVRAARSRAVDDGRSPVHALALDAMPLHEVVDALIARPMFDAGPRSPYPLDVACSSLFALVARACREATRGGEASILTTLQPGLGVAAAARQSAAPRVLDVRAEPGCENVEAIVVEAEHGAWVCCGRVIGDRFRGVHAADPLLADVLTRRLSAAGGAHAG
;
A
#
# COMPACT_ATOMS: atom_id res chain seq x y z
N MET A 1 -32.47 -38.02 -1.95
CA MET A 1 -32.77 -37.24 -3.17
C MET A 1 -31.80 -37.71 -4.24
N ASN A 2 -32.33 -38.16 -5.38
CA ASN A 2 -31.62 -38.75 -6.52
C ASN A 2 -30.38 -37.94 -6.92
N GLU A 3 -29.21 -38.55 -6.77
CA GLU A 3 -28.00 -38.16 -7.49
C GLU A 3 -28.20 -38.59 -8.94
N ALA A 4 -28.53 -37.63 -9.81
CA ALA A 4 -28.65 -37.87 -11.24
C ALA A 4 -27.25 -38.25 -11.77
N ALA A 5 -27.13 -39.49 -12.24
CA ALA A 5 -25.96 -39.97 -12.96
C ALA A 5 -25.65 -39.04 -14.15
N PRO A 6 -24.37 -38.80 -14.48
CA PRO A 6 -24.00 -38.01 -15.64
C PRO A 6 -24.59 -38.66 -16.90
N SER A 7 -25.45 -37.90 -17.59
CA SER A 7 -26.02 -38.28 -18.87
C SER A 7 -24.89 -38.64 -19.84
N SER A 8 -24.90 -39.88 -20.32
CA SER A 8 -24.06 -40.38 -21.41
C SER A 8 -24.04 -39.38 -22.59
N PRO A 9 -22.91 -39.12 -23.27
CA PRO A 9 -22.82 -38.16 -24.37
C PRO A 9 -23.49 -38.75 -25.61
N ALA A 10 -24.82 -38.82 -25.59
CA ALA A 10 -25.62 -39.26 -26.69
C ALA A 10 -25.84 -38.07 -27.65
N ASN A 11 -25.11 -38.11 -28.76
CA ASN A 11 -25.49 -37.52 -30.05
C ASN A 11 -25.30 -35.99 -30.21
N GLU A 12 -24.11 -35.48 -29.90
CA GLU A 12 -23.64 -34.26 -30.58
C GLU A 12 -23.44 -34.60 -32.07
N LYS A 13 -24.30 -34.07 -32.94
CA LYS A 13 -24.17 -34.22 -34.39
C LYS A 13 -22.82 -33.64 -34.82
N VAL A 14 -21.87 -34.52 -35.15
CA VAL A 14 -20.57 -34.14 -35.70
C VAL A 14 -20.81 -33.41 -37.02
N ALA A 15 -20.18 -32.23 -37.17
CA ALA A 15 -20.29 -31.47 -38.41
C ALA A 15 -19.72 -32.29 -39.59
N PRO A 16 -20.34 -32.22 -40.78
CA PRO A 16 -19.84 -32.95 -41.94
C PRO A 16 -18.47 -32.42 -42.35
N LEU A 17 -17.53 -33.32 -42.60
CA LEU A 17 -16.20 -33.00 -43.09
C LEU A 17 -16.24 -32.56 -44.55
N ARG A 18 -15.29 -31.70 -44.93
CA ARG A 18 -15.00 -31.38 -46.34
C ARG A 18 -13.77 -32.15 -46.79
N VAL A 19 -13.98 -33.01 -47.76
CA VAL A 19 -12.96 -33.92 -48.29
C VAL A 19 -12.60 -33.52 -49.71
N LEU A 20 -11.33 -33.21 -49.94
CA LEU A 20 -10.77 -33.04 -51.28
C LEU A 20 -10.08 -34.34 -51.70
N ALA A 21 -10.40 -34.87 -52.88
CA ALA A 21 -9.71 -36.03 -53.42
C ALA A 21 -9.08 -35.68 -54.77
N VAL A 22 -7.74 -35.79 -54.88
CA VAL A 22 -6.97 -35.57 -56.10
C VAL A 22 -6.61 -36.94 -56.67
N ILE A 23 -7.39 -37.38 -57.65
CA ILE A 23 -7.34 -38.76 -58.17
C ILE A 23 -7.39 -38.69 -59.69
N ALA A 24 -6.44 -39.35 -60.37
CA ALA A 24 -6.36 -39.35 -61.82
C ALA A 24 -7.30 -40.39 -62.45
N ASP A 25 -7.53 -41.52 -61.77
CA ASP A 25 -8.43 -42.56 -62.23
C ASP A 25 -9.90 -42.23 -61.84
N PRO A 26 -10.80 -42.00 -62.82
CA PRO A 26 -12.18 -41.62 -62.53
C PRO A 26 -12.96 -42.70 -61.78
N ASP A 27 -12.64 -44.00 -61.97
CA ASP A 27 -13.32 -45.09 -61.28
C ASP A 27 -12.96 -45.09 -59.78
N VAL A 28 -11.69 -44.84 -59.47
CA VAL A 28 -11.22 -44.66 -58.08
C VAL A 28 -11.80 -43.39 -57.48
N GLY A 29 -11.90 -42.32 -58.27
CA GLY A 29 -12.55 -41.06 -57.88
C GLY A 29 -14.00 -41.27 -57.44
N HIS A 30 -14.79 -42.00 -58.23
CA HIS A 30 -16.17 -42.34 -57.90
C HIS A 30 -16.29 -43.22 -56.65
N ALA A 31 -15.37 -44.15 -56.44
CA ALA A 31 -15.35 -44.98 -55.24
C ALA A 31 -15.10 -44.14 -53.97
N VAL A 32 -14.15 -43.19 -54.02
CA VAL A 32 -13.88 -42.28 -52.90
C VAL A 32 -15.06 -41.36 -52.64
N GLU A 33 -15.64 -40.79 -53.70
CA GLU A 33 -16.82 -39.93 -53.63
C GLU A 33 -18.02 -40.65 -52.97
N HIS A 34 -18.22 -41.93 -53.32
CA HIS A 34 -19.30 -42.74 -52.76
C HIS A 34 -19.14 -42.94 -51.24
N VAL A 35 -17.96 -43.38 -50.79
CA VAL A 35 -17.69 -43.65 -49.36
C VAL A 35 -17.79 -42.37 -48.53
N VAL A 36 -17.23 -41.25 -49.01
CA VAL A 36 -17.29 -39.96 -48.31
C VAL A 36 -18.74 -39.49 -48.13
N ARG A 37 -19.57 -39.62 -49.17
CA ARG A 37 -20.99 -39.24 -49.08
C ARG A 37 -21.82 -40.17 -48.21
N GLU A 38 -21.51 -41.47 -48.21
CA GLU A 38 -22.16 -42.45 -47.34
C GLU A 38 -21.91 -42.14 -45.85
N GLU A 39 -20.71 -41.67 -45.51
CA GLU A 39 -20.33 -41.16 -44.19
C GLU A 39 -20.95 -39.79 -43.83
N GLY A 40 -21.74 -39.21 -44.75
CA GLY A 40 -22.43 -37.92 -44.56
C GLY A 40 -21.55 -36.69 -44.79
N ASP A 41 -20.37 -36.85 -45.38
CA ASP A 41 -19.39 -35.79 -45.61
C ASP A 41 -19.49 -35.22 -47.05
N ALA A 42 -18.89 -34.05 -47.27
CA ALA A 42 -18.87 -33.40 -48.58
C ALA A 42 -17.59 -33.80 -49.35
N ALA A 43 -17.77 -34.43 -50.51
CA ALA A 43 -16.69 -34.81 -51.41
C ALA A 43 -16.53 -33.82 -52.57
N ASP A 44 -15.32 -33.30 -52.74
CA ASP A 44 -14.85 -32.59 -53.93
C ASP A 44 -13.74 -33.44 -54.57
N VAL A 45 -14.05 -34.16 -55.66
CA VAL A 45 -13.06 -34.96 -56.41
C VAL A 45 -12.57 -34.15 -57.61
N VAL A 46 -11.25 -34.05 -57.76
CA VAL A 46 -10.60 -33.29 -58.82
C VAL A 46 -9.55 -34.16 -59.52
N GLY A 47 -9.43 -33.99 -60.83
CA GLY A 47 -8.49 -34.76 -61.64
C GLY A 47 -7.11 -34.10 -61.82
N SER A 48 -6.91 -32.88 -61.31
CA SER A 48 -5.68 -32.12 -61.48
C SER A 48 -5.25 -31.37 -60.22
N ILE A 49 -3.95 -31.13 -60.10
CA ILE A 49 -3.36 -30.41 -58.96
C ILE A 49 -3.74 -28.93 -58.96
N ASP A 50 -3.82 -28.29 -60.12
CA ASP A 50 -4.19 -26.87 -60.22
C ASP A 50 -5.62 -26.62 -59.73
N GLU A 51 -6.53 -27.54 -60.04
CA GLU A 51 -7.90 -27.49 -59.52
C GLU A 51 -7.91 -27.74 -58.01
N ALA A 52 -7.13 -28.70 -57.51
CA ALA A 52 -7.01 -29.00 -56.08
C ALA A 52 -6.58 -27.76 -55.27
N VAL A 53 -5.56 -27.03 -55.74
CA VAL A 53 -5.08 -25.79 -55.11
C VAL A 53 -6.13 -24.68 -55.19
N SER A 54 -6.83 -24.57 -56.31
CA SER A 54 -7.89 -23.57 -56.48
C SER A 54 -9.05 -23.81 -55.50
N ARG A 55 -9.50 -25.06 -55.35
CA ARG A 55 -10.54 -25.44 -54.39
C ARG A 55 -10.12 -25.21 -52.95
N ALA A 56 -8.87 -25.53 -52.61
CA ALA A 56 -8.31 -25.30 -51.27
C ALA A 56 -8.22 -23.82 -50.88
N LYS A 57 -8.12 -22.91 -51.87
CA LYS A 57 -8.14 -21.46 -51.62
C LYS A 57 -9.54 -20.90 -51.43
N GLU A 58 -10.54 -21.48 -52.11
CA GLU A 58 -11.92 -21.02 -52.03
C GLU A 58 -12.59 -21.40 -50.71
N ARG A 59 -12.31 -22.60 -50.19
CA ARG A 59 -12.95 -23.14 -49.00
C ARG A 59 -11.97 -23.97 -48.16
N PRO A 60 -12.11 -23.94 -46.82
CA PRO A 60 -11.29 -24.77 -45.94
C PRO A 60 -11.64 -26.25 -46.14
N ILE A 61 -10.61 -27.09 -46.15
CA ILE A 61 -10.68 -28.54 -46.32
C ILE A 61 -10.22 -29.21 -45.02
N ASP A 62 -10.94 -30.25 -44.60
CA ASP A 62 -10.63 -31.01 -43.38
C ASP A 62 -9.76 -32.24 -43.69
N VAL A 63 -10.00 -32.91 -44.83
CA VAL A 63 -9.25 -34.09 -45.26
C VAL A 63 -8.90 -33.98 -46.74
N ALA A 64 -7.66 -34.30 -47.10
CA ALA A 64 -7.23 -34.35 -48.49
C ALA A 64 -6.65 -35.72 -48.84
N PHE A 65 -7.28 -36.44 -49.76
CA PHE A 65 -6.72 -37.65 -50.36
C PHE A 65 -5.95 -37.29 -51.62
N VAL A 66 -4.65 -37.56 -51.66
CA VAL A 66 -3.78 -37.17 -52.79
C VAL A 66 -3.16 -38.41 -53.42
N GLU A 67 -3.58 -38.75 -54.64
CA GLU A 67 -2.97 -39.83 -55.40
C GLU A 67 -1.61 -39.40 -55.96
N LEU A 68 -0.53 -40.06 -55.52
CA LEU A 68 0.83 -39.69 -55.94
C LEU A 68 1.13 -40.01 -57.41
N ARG A 69 0.31 -40.86 -58.04
CA ARG A 69 0.39 -41.11 -59.48
C ARG A 69 -0.10 -39.93 -60.31
N ALA A 70 -0.94 -39.07 -59.75
CA ALA A 70 -1.78 -38.16 -60.52
C ALA A 70 -1.01 -37.08 -61.28
N ASP A 71 0.26 -36.79 -60.96
CA ASP A 71 1.14 -35.91 -61.76
C ASP A 71 2.61 -35.99 -61.28
N GLY A 72 3.05 -37.16 -60.81
CA GLY A 72 4.42 -37.39 -60.34
C GLY A 72 4.85 -36.47 -59.17
N GLY A 73 5.98 -35.76 -59.33
CA GLY A 73 6.58 -34.93 -58.25
C GLY A 73 5.71 -33.76 -57.79
N ALA A 74 4.76 -33.31 -58.60
CA ALA A 74 3.83 -32.25 -58.23
C ALA A 74 2.82 -32.70 -57.15
N ALA A 75 2.42 -33.98 -57.15
CA ALA A 75 1.52 -34.52 -56.13
C ALA A 75 2.17 -34.57 -54.75
N LEU A 76 3.48 -34.86 -54.69
CA LEU A 76 4.26 -34.79 -53.45
C LEU A 76 4.37 -33.35 -52.92
N ALA A 77 4.59 -32.38 -53.81
CA ALA A 77 4.60 -30.97 -53.42
C ALA A 77 3.24 -30.51 -52.86
N LEU A 78 2.13 -31.08 -53.34
CA LEU A 78 0.80 -30.80 -52.82
C LEU A 78 0.63 -31.25 -51.36
N CYS A 79 1.24 -32.37 -50.96
CA CYS A 79 1.22 -32.82 -49.57
C CYS A 79 1.83 -31.80 -48.60
N HIS A 80 2.85 -31.05 -49.05
CA HIS A 80 3.44 -29.94 -48.29
C HIS A 80 2.63 -28.64 -48.41
N HIS A 81 2.06 -28.37 -49.59
CA HIS A 81 1.39 -27.10 -49.86
C HIS A 81 0.01 -27.00 -49.19
N LEU A 82 -0.76 -28.08 -49.13
CA LEU A 82 -2.11 -28.08 -48.55
C LEU A 82 -2.14 -27.70 -47.06
N PRO A 83 -1.26 -28.22 -46.18
CA PRO A 83 -1.18 -27.77 -44.78
C PRO A 83 -0.84 -26.28 -44.63
N THR A 84 -0.14 -25.69 -45.60
CA THR A 84 0.16 -24.25 -45.60
C THR A 84 -1.08 -23.41 -45.93
N LEU A 85 -1.92 -23.87 -46.85
CA LEU A 85 -3.16 -23.18 -47.24
C LEU A 85 -4.28 -23.42 -46.23
N CYS A 86 -4.37 -24.64 -45.69
CA CYS A 86 -5.39 -25.10 -44.76
C CYS A 86 -4.71 -25.72 -43.53
N PRO A 87 -4.38 -24.95 -42.49
CA PRO A 87 -3.59 -25.42 -41.34
C PRO A 87 -4.19 -26.60 -40.54
N ARG A 88 -5.46 -26.95 -40.78
CA ARG A 88 -6.18 -28.06 -40.12
C ARG A 88 -6.42 -29.25 -41.03
N VAL A 89 -5.95 -29.23 -42.27
CA VAL A 89 -6.19 -30.31 -43.22
C VAL A 89 -5.36 -31.54 -42.84
N THR A 90 -6.01 -32.70 -42.82
CA THR A 90 -5.33 -33.99 -42.71
C THR A 90 -5.07 -34.51 -44.12
N VAL A 91 -3.80 -34.51 -44.55
CA VAL A 91 -3.42 -35.02 -45.87
C VAL A 91 -3.13 -36.52 -45.78
N VAL A 92 -3.72 -37.30 -46.67
CA VAL A 92 -3.49 -38.74 -46.82
C VAL A 92 -3.03 -39.03 -48.24
N ALA A 93 -1.84 -39.61 -48.37
CA ALA A 93 -1.29 -39.97 -49.67
C ALA A 93 -1.82 -41.34 -50.12
N ILE A 94 -2.27 -41.44 -51.36
CA ILE A 94 -2.66 -42.69 -52.01
C ILE A 94 -1.53 -43.11 -52.96
N VAL A 95 -0.99 -44.31 -52.77
CA VAL A 95 0.28 -44.74 -53.41
C VAL A 95 0.10 -46.08 -54.11
N ALA A 96 0.68 -46.22 -55.31
CA ALA A 96 0.68 -47.49 -56.02
C ALA A 96 1.51 -48.56 -55.28
N PRO A 97 1.16 -49.85 -55.35
CA PRO A 97 1.95 -50.92 -54.74
C PRO A 97 3.42 -50.96 -55.19
N GLN A 98 3.70 -50.48 -56.40
CA GLN A 98 5.05 -50.45 -56.98
C GLN A 98 5.86 -49.20 -56.59
N GLU A 99 5.25 -48.21 -55.94
CA GLU A 99 5.84 -46.90 -55.63
C GLU A 99 5.80 -46.59 -54.12
N LEU A 100 5.81 -47.61 -53.25
CA LEU A 100 5.70 -47.44 -51.80
C LEU A 100 6.74 -46.49 -51.20
N GLU A 101 7.93 -46.39 -51.80
CA GLU A 101 8.98 -45.45 -51.40
C GLU A 101 8.47 -44.00 -51.41
N ARG A 102 7.62 -43.62 -52.38
CA ARG A 102 7.02 -42.27 -52.46
C ARG A 102 6.07 -41.98 -51.29
N GLY A 103 5.50 -43.01 -50.67
CA GLY A 103 4.73 -42.86 -49.44
C GLY A 103 5.60 -42.35 -48.28
N THR A 104 6.86 -42.77 -48.20
CA THR A 104 7.79 -42.28 -47.16
C THR A 104 8.19 -40.81 -47.39
N GLU A 105 8.31 -40.40 -48.65
CA GLU A 105 8.54 -39.00 -49.03
C GLU A 105 7.32 -38.14 -48.68
N ALA A 106 6.10 -38.61 -48.97
CA ALA A 106 4.87 -37.89 -48.63
C ALA A 106 4.71 -37.67 -47.12
N LEU A 107 5.00 -38.67 -46.29
CA LEU A 107 5.02 -38.54 -44.83
C LEU A 107 6.06 -37.49 -44.37
N SER A 108 7.24 -37.50 -44.98
CA SER A 108 8.32 -36.53 -44.69
C SER A 108 7.93 -35.10 -45.07
N LEU A 109 7.01 -34.93 -46.02
CA LEU A 109 6.49 -33.65 -46.50
C LEU A 109 5.21 -33.19 -45.79
N GLY A 110 4.71 -33.95 -44.80
CA GLY A 110 3.58 -33.55 -43.97
C GLY A 110 2.28 -34.31 -44.21
N ALA A 111 2.28 -35.38 -45.01
CA ALA A 111 1.14 -36.31 -45.03
C ALA A 111 0.99 -36.99 -43.65
N ALA A 112 -0.25 -37.08 -43.17
CA ALA A 112 -0.58 -37.70 -41.89
C ALA A 112 -0.56 -39.23 -41.97
N SER A 113 -0.91 -39.80 -43.14
CA SER A 113 -0.88 -41.24 -43.38
C SER A 113 -0.79 -41.58 -44.86
N VAL A 114 -0.58 -42.86 -45.16
CA VAL A 114 -0.46 -43.41 -46.51
C VAL A 114 -1.42 -44.59 -46.68
N ILE A 115 -2.14 -44.63 -47.79
CA ILE A 115 -3.02 -45.73 -48.20
C ILE A 115 -2.53 -46.27 -49.55
N VAL A 116 -2.61 -47.60 -49.75
CA VAL A 116 -2.23 -48.23 -51.01
C VAL A 116 -3.40 -48.22 -51.99
N ALA A 117 -3.14 -47.91 -53.26
CA ALA A 117 -4.12 -47.92 -54.34
C ALA A 117 -4.40 -49.35 -54.85
N PRO A 118 -5.65 -49.68 -55.22
CA PRO A 118 -6.86 -48.88 -55.00
C PRO A 118 -7.25 -48.85 -53.52
N PRO A 119 -7.64 -47.70 -52.96
CA PRO A 119 -8.02 -47.61 -51.56
C PRO A 119 -9.28 -48.44 -51.29
N THR A 120 -9.30 -49.17 -50.17
CA THR A 120 -10.51 -49.86 -49.71
C THR A 120 -11.45 -48.87 -49.02
N GLY A 121 -12.76 -49.10 -49.11
CA GLY A 121 -13.76 -48.28 -48.40
C GLY A 121 -13.48 -48.19 -46.90
N ASP A 122 -13.11 -49.30 -46.27
CA ASP A 122 -12.73 -49.34 -44.85
C ASP A 122 -11.52 -48.46 -44.52
N ALA A 123 -10.54 -48.36 -45.42
CA ALA A 123 -9.36 -47.52 -45.21
C ALA A 123 -9.73 -46.02 -45.26
N LEU A 124 -10.60 -45.63 -46.19
CA LEU A 124 -11.12 -44.27 -46.30
C LEU A 124 -11.99 -43.91 -45.09
N ALA A 125 -12.95 -44.77 -44.74
CA ALA A 125 -13.85 -44.58 -43.61
C ALA A 125 -13.09 -44.48 -42.28
N ARG A 126 -12.00 -45.24 -42.11
CA ARG A 126 -11.14 -45.14 -40.91
C ARG A 126 -10.51 -43.76 -40.78
N VAL A 127 -9.93 -43.23 -41.86
CA VAL A 127 -9.34 -41.88 -41.87
C VAL A 127 -10.38 -40.83 -41.52
N LEU A 128 -11.55 -40.88 -42.17
CA LEU A 128 -12.64 -39.92 -41.90
C LEU A 128 -13.08 -39.97 -40.43
N ASN A 129 -13.23 -41.17 -39.87
CA ASN A 129 -13.61 -41.36 -38.47
C ASN A 129 -12.53 -40.86 -37.49
N ASP A 130 -11.25 -41.07 -37.80
CA ASP A 130 -10.15 -40.57 -36.96
C ASP A 130 -10.12 -39.04 -36.93
N VAL A 131 -10.34 -38.38 -38.08
CA VAL A 131 -10.41 -36.92 -38.17
C VAL A 131 -11.66 -36.37 -37.45
N LYS A 132 -12.81 -37.02 -37.59
CA LYS A 132 -14.04 -36.68 -36.83
C LYS A 132 -13.80 -36.76 -35.33
N ARG A 133 -13.17 -37.84 -34.85
CA ARG A 133 -12.85 -38.02 -33.42
C ARG A 133 -11.91 -36.94 -32.90
N GLU A 134 -10.89 -36.59 -33.67
CA GLU A 134 -9.94 -35.55 -33.28
C GLU A 134 -10.59 -34.16 -33.23
N SER A 135 -11.49 -33.85 -34.17
CA SER A 135 -12.28 -32.62 -34.17
C SER A 135 -13.18 -32.49 -32.92
N VAL A 136 -13.90 -33.56 -32.59
CA VAL A 136 -14.74 -33.61 -31.37
C VAL A 136 -13.89 -33.44 -30.11
N ARG A 137 -12.73 -34.11 -30.05
CA ARG A 137 -11.79 -34.00 -28.93
C ARG A 137 -11.28 -32.56 -28.78
N GLY A 138 -10.89 -31.90 -29.87
CA GLY A 138 -10.44 -30.51 -29.88
C GLY A 138 -11.52 -29.53 -29.42
N ALA A 139 -12.76 -29.72 -29.89
CA ALA A 139 -13.90 -28.93 -29.43
C ALA A 139 -14.16 -29.10 -27.93
N HIS A 140 -14.08 -30.34 -27.44
CA HIS A 140 -14.25 -30.63 -26.02
C HIS A 140 -13.16 -30.01 -25.14
N VAL A 141 -11.89 -30.09 -25.57
CA VAL A 141 -10.77 -29.45 -24.87
C VAL A 141 -10.97 -27.94 -24.80
N THR A 142 -11.33 -27.30 -25.92
CA THR A 142 -11.58 -25.84 -25.97
C THR A 142 -12.71 -25.45 -25.02
N ALA A 143 -13.82 -26.19 -25.01
CA ALA A 143 -14.94 -25.95 -24.11
C ALA A 143 -14.56 -26.10 -22.63
N LEU A 144 -13.73 -27.10 -22.30
CA LEU A 144 -13.20 -27.30 -20.95
C LEU A 144 -12.23 -26.19 -20.54
N GLU A 145 -11.36 -25.73 -21.43
CA GLU A 145 -10.44 -24.62 -21.19
C GLU A 145 -11.20 -23.31 -20.92
N GLU A 146 -12.24 -23.02 -21.71
CA GLU A 146 -13.12 -21.86 -21.47
C GLU A 146 -13.85 -21.97 -20.13
N LYS A 147 -14.30 -23.17 -19.75
CA LYS A 147 -14.93 -23.40 -18.45
C LYS A 147 -13.92 -23.20 -17.30
N LEU A 148 -12.70 -23.74 -17.44
CA LEU A 148 -11.62 -23.59 -16.47
C LEU A 148 -11.18 -22.13 -16.33
N ALA A 149 -11.08 -21.38 -17.43
CA ALA A 149 -10.74 -19.96 -17.41
C ALA A 149 -11.78 -19.13 -16.66
N ARG A 150 -13.07 -19.41 -16.88
CA ARG A 150 -14.17 -18.79 -16.12
C ARG A 150 -14.08 -19.10 -14.61
N GLU A 151 -13.84 -20.35 -14.26
CA GLU A 151 -13.70 -20.80 -12.86
C GLU A 151 -12.49 -20.17 -12.16
N ARG A 152 -11.33 -20.08 -12.84
CA ARG A 152 -10.14 -19.41 -12.30
C ARG A 152 -10.39 -17.93 -12.03
N LYS A 153 -11.02 -17.23 -12.98
CA LYS A 153 -11.39 -15.82 -12.81
C LYS A 153 -12.34 -15.63 -11.63
N ARG A 154 -13.29 -16.56 -11.43
CA ARG A 154 -14.20 -16.56 -10.28
C ARG A 154 -13.45 -16.70 -8.95
N LEU A 155 -12.55 -17.67 -8.83
CA LEU A 155 -11.75 -17.88 -7.62
C LEU A 155 -10.83 -16.68 -7.32
N GLU A 156 -10.25 -16.06 -8.34
CA GLU A 156 -9.43 -14.85 -8.16
C GLU A 156 -10.24 -13.69 -7.58
N THR A 157 -11.46 -13.46 -8.08
CA THR A 157 -12.37 -12.46 -7.52
C THR A 157 -12.72 -12.76 -6.06
N TYR A 158 -12.98 -14.02 -5.71
CA TYR A 158 -13.21 -14.41 -4.33
C TYR A 158 -11.97 -14.21 -3.43
N ASP A 159 -10.77 -14.59 -3.88
CA ASP A 159 -9.53 -14.38 -3.12
C ASP A 159 -9.24 -12.89 -2.89
N ARG A 160 -9.47 -12.05 -3.90
CA ARG A 160 -9.38 -10.60 -3.77
C ARG A 160 -10.33 -10.10 -2.69
N LEU A 161 -11.61 -10.45 -2.74
CA LEU A 161 -12.60 -10.06 -1.73
C LEU A 161 -12.20 -10.51 -0.31
N VAL A 162 -11.71 -11.74 -0.15
CA VAL A 162 -11.22 -12.25 1.16
C VAL A 162 -9.95 -11.54 1.63
N ARG A 163 -9.03 -11.19 0.73
CA ARG A 163 -7.82 -10.43 1.07
C ARG A 163 -8.18 -9.04 1.58
N PHE A 164 -9.14 -8.37 0.96
CA PHE A 164 -9.64 -7.06 1.43
C PHE A 164 -10.27 -7.16 2.83
N ALA A 165 -10.90 -8.30 3.15
CA ALA A 165 -11.50 -8.56 4.47
C ALA A 165 -10.48 -8.52 5.61
N ARG A 166 -9.21 -8.82 5.31
CA ARG A 166 -8.15 -9.06 6.29
C ARG A 166 -7.28 -7.83 6.57
N GLY A 167 -7.68 -6.64 6.12
CA GLY A 167 -7.09 -5.38 6.57
C GLY A 167 -6.62 -4.42 5.49
N ALA A 168 -7.35 -4.33 4.38
CA ALA A 168 -7.20 -3.25 3.41
C ALA A 168 -8.13 -2.07 3.72
N ALA A 169 -7.87 -0.91 3.12
CA ALA A 169 -8.70 0.29 3.27
C ALA A 169 -10.14 0.04 2.78
N GLN A 170 -11.12 0.65 3.44
CA GLN A 170 -12.55 0.48 3.14
C GLN A 170 -12.90 0.88 1.70
N SER A 171 -12.27 1.92 1.17
CA SER A 171 -12.42 2.37 -0.22
C SER A 171 -12.00 1.30 -1.23
N ASP A 172 -10.93 0.56 -0.94
CA ASP A 172 -10.44 -0.52 -1.78
C ASP A 172 -11.37 -1.75 -1.72
N ALA A 173 -11.91 -2.07 -0.55
CA ALA A 173 -12.89 -3.15 -0.39
C ALA A 173 -14.20 -2.86 -1.14
N VAL A 174 -14.74 -1.65 -1.00
CA VAL A 174 -15.95 -1.19 -1.71
C VAL A 174 -15.73 -1.21 -3.23
N ARG A 175 -14.57 -0.74 -3.70
CA ARG A 175 -14.21 -0.77 -5.12
C ARG A 175 -14.08 -2.21 -5.63
N ALA A 176 -13.43 -3.09 -4.88
CA ALA A 176 -13.29 -4.51 -5.24
C ALA A 176 -14.63 -5.24 -5.30
N ILE A 177 -15.58 -4.90 -4.41
CA ILE A 177 -16.96 -5.41 -4.47
C ILE A 177 -17.62 -5.00 -5.79
N VAL A 178 -17.60 -3.72 -6.13
CA VAL A 178 -18.22 -3.21 -7.36
C VAL A 178 -17.57 -3.81 -8.62
N GLU A 179 -16.24 -3.92 -8.65
CA GLU A 179 -15.50 -4.56 -9.75
C GLU A 179 -15.84 -6.06 -9.88
N GLY A 180 -15.87 -6.79 -8.76
CA GLY A 180 -16.22 -8.22 -8.75
C GLY A 180 -17.66 -8.47 -9.21
N VAL A 181 -18.60 -7.67 -8.73
CA VAL A 181 -20.01 -7.75 -9.12
C VAL A 181 -20.20 -7.42 -10.60
N SER A 182 -19.52 -6.42 -11.15
CA SER A 182 -19.61 -6.12 -12.59
C SER A 182 -19.08 -7.27 -13.46
N GLN A 183 -17.97 -7.89 -13.05
CA GLN A 183 -17.40 -9.02 -13.80
C GLN A 183 -18.31 -10.25 -13.80
N ILE A 184 -18.98 -10.53 -12.68
CA ILE A 184 -19.84 -11.71 -12.52
C ILE A 184 -21.22 -11.46 -13.11
N SER A 185 -21.78 -10.28 -12.90
CA SER A 185 -23.11 -9.94 -13.43
C SER A 185 -23.09 -9.70 -14.94
N GLY A 186 -21.97 -9.26 -15.52
CA GLY A 186 -21.91 -8.79 -16.91
C GLY A 186 -22.64 -7.47 -17.12
N ALA A 187 -22.97 -6.76 -16.05
CA ALA A 187 -23.65 -5.46 -16.11
C ALA A 187 -22.75 -4.40 -16.77
N ARG A 188 -23.37 -3.50 -17.55
CA ARG A 188 -22.69 -2.36 -18.19
C ARG A 188 -22.19 -1.34 -17.17
N GLY A 189 -22.83 -1.29 -16.01
CA GLY A 189 -22.39 -0.50 -14.87
C GLY A 189 -22.87 -1.09 -13.56
N VAL A 190 -22.12 -0.87 -12.50
CA VAL A 190 -22.48 -1.27 -11.13
C VAL A 190 -22.23 -0.13 -10.19
N ALA A 191 -23.19 0.18 -9.32
CA ALA A 191 -23.04 1.16 -8.24
C ALA A 191 -23.43 0.54 -6.89
N LEU A 192 -22.67 0.86 -5.85
CA LEU A 192 -22.92 0.46 -4.48
C LEU A 192 -23.36 1.68 -3.67
N TYR A 193 -24.55 1.60 -3.08
CA TYR A 193 -25.08 2.58 -2.15
C TYR A 193 -25.11 2.01 -0.74
N ALA A 194 -24.65 2.77 0.23
CA ALA A 194 -24.86 2.48 1.65
C ALA A 194 -25.98 3.36 2.22
N THR A 195 -26.65 2.83 3.23
CA THR A 195 -27.68 3.54 4.00
C THR A 195 -27.07 3.91 5.34
N PHE A 196 -27.08 5.20 5.70
CA PHE A 196 -26.49 5.69 6.96
C PHE A 196 -27.60 6.23 7.89
N GLY A 197 -27.93 5.49 8.95
CA GLY A 197 -28.95 5.88 9.94
C GLY A 197 -30.30 5.18 9.76
N ASP A 198 -31.34 5.68 10.43
CA ASP A 198 -32.69 5.08 10.36
C ASP A 198 -33.27 5.12 8.94
N LYS A 199 -34.30 4.28 8.68
CA LYS A 199 -34.82 3.87 7.35
C LYS A 199 -35.25 5.00 6.38
N GLU A 200 -35.26 6.26 6.81
CA GLU A 200 -35.55 7.45 5.98
C GLU A 200 -34.28 8.25 5.58
N SER A 201 -33.09 7.72 5.89
CA SER A 201 -31.81 8.37 5.58
C SER A 201 -31.47 8.40 4.09
N GLU A 202 -30.69 9.42 3.71
CA GLU A 202 -30.11 9.54 2.37
C GLU A 202 -29.18 8.36 2.06
N ARG A 203 -29.30 7.81 0.85
CA ARG A 203 -28.39 6.79 0.36
C ARG A 203 -27.18 7.46 -0.27
N VAL A 204 -25.99 7.04 0.15
CA VAL A 204 -24.72 7.57 -0.35
C VAL A 204 -24.04 6.52 -1.22
N ARG A 205 -23.64 6.92 -2.42
CA ARG A 205 -22.92 6.06 -3.36
C ARG A 205 -21.47 5.92 -2.92
N LEU A 206 -21.09 4.73 -2.47
CA LEU A 206 -19.73 4.44 -2.01
C LEU A 206 -18.77 4.17 -3.17
N ALA A 207 -19.24 3.52 -4.24
CA ALA A 207 -18.47 3.33 -5.47
C ALA A 207 -19.41 3.10 -6.66
N ALA A 208 -18.89 3.39 -7.85
CA ALA A 208 -19.56 3.04 -9.10
C ALA A 208 -18.54 2.83 -10.22
N ILE A 209 -18.91 2.00 -11.19
CA ILE A 209 -18.16 1.77 -12.42
C ILE A 209 -19.08 1.71 -13.63
N GLY A 210 -18.52 1.98 -14.81
CA GLY A 210 -19.23 1.93 -16.08
C GLY A 210 -20.38 2.94 -16.15
N SER A 211 -21.49 2.53 -16.76
CA SER A 211 -22.67 3.41 -16.93
C SER A 211 -23.35 3.80 -15.61
N ALA A 212 -23.00 3.16 -14.49
CA ALA A 212 -23.55 3.49 -13.19
C ALA A 212 -22.90 4.73 -12.54
N LEU A 213 -21.86 5.30 -13.16
CA LEU A 213 -21.28 6.58 -12.76
C LEU A 213 -22.27 7.75 -12.90
N ASP A 214 -23.27 7.62 -13.78
CA ASP A 214 -24.30 8.64 -13.99
C ASP A 214 -25.36 8.69 -12.87
N PHE A 215 -25.44 7.68 -12.01
CA PHE A 215 -26.33 7.76 -10.85
C PHE A 215 -25.81 8.82 -9.85
N PRO A 216 -26.70 9.47 -9.08
CA PRO A 216 -26.31 10.55 -8.18
C PRO A 216 -25.44 10.04 -7.02
N ALA A 217 -24.51 10.87 -6.55
CA ALA A 217 -23.63 10.54 -5.42
C ALA A 217 -24.41 10.40 -4.10
N THR A 218 -25.48 11.17 -3.93
CA THR A 218 -26.42 11.10 -2.80
C THR A 218 -27.85 11.13 -3.32
N SER A 219 -28.74 10.34 -2.75
CA SER A 219 -30.14 10.28 -3.18
C SER A 219 -31.07 9.82 -2.07
N ALA A 220 -32.26 10.40 -2.00
CA ALA A 220 -33.35 9.81 -1.21
C ALA A 220 -33.72 8.42 -1.78
N PRO A 221 -34.17 7.46 -0.94
CA PRO A 221 -34.53 6.11 -1.40
C PRO A 221 -35.60 6.08 -2.50
N ALA A 222 -36.58 6.98 -2.45
CA ALA A 222 -37.64 7.10 -3.44
C ALA A 222 -37.12 7.58 -4.80
N ASP A 223 -36.18 8.54 -4.80
CA ASP A 223 -35.59 9.11 -6.01
C ASP A 223 -34.69 8.10 -6.72
N LEU A 224 -33.87 7.39 -5.95
CA LEU A 224 -33.02 6.33 -6.47
C LEU A 224 -33.86 5.21 -7.09
N SER A 225 -34.97 4.84 -6.44
CA SER A 225 -35.90 3.82 -6.95
C SER A 225 -36.53 4.24 -8.29
N ARG A 226 -36.90 5.52 -8.44
CA ARG A 226 -37.41 6.05 -9.72
C ARG A 226 -36.35 6.00 -10.82
N MET A 227 -35.10 6.35 -10.52
CA MET A 227 -34.00 6.30 -11.49
C MET A 227 -33.65 4.88 -11.92
N VAL A 228 -33.64 3.94 -10.98
CA VAL A 228 -33.44 2.51 -11.24
C VAL A 228 -34.52 2.00 -12.20
N GLN A 229 -35.79 2.32 -11.93
CA GLN A 229 -36.91 1.92 -12.79
C GLN A 229 -36.80 2.53 -14.19
N ALA A 230 -36.48 3.83 -14.28
CA ALA A 230 -36.34 4.52 -15.56
C ALA A 230 -35.21 3.96 -16.44
N ARG A 231 -34.14 3.45 -15.81
CA ARG A 231 -33.00 2.82 -16.51
C ARG A 231 -33.15 1.31 -16.70
N HIS A 232 -34.25 0.70 -16.23
CA HIS A 232 -34.41 -0.76 -16.16
C HIS A 232 -33.22 -1.43 -15.46
N ALA A 233 -32.64 -0.75 -14.46
CA ALA A 233 -31.54 -1.28 -13.67
C ALA A 233 -32.07 -2.28 -12.63
N ARG A 234 -31.26 -3.28 -12.31
CA ARG A 234 -31.58 -4.30 -11.30
C ARG A 234 -31.01 -3.89 -9.95
N VAL A 235 -31.77 -4.10 -8.88
CA VAL A 235 -31.33 -3.81 -7.51
C VAL A 235 -31.12 -5.11 -6.76
N VAL A 236 -30.00 -5.21 -6.05
CA VAL A 236 -29.66 -6.34 -5.19
C VAL A 236 -29.38 -5.81 -3.79
N PRO A 237 -30.23 -6.12 -2.80
CA PRO A 237 -30.04 -5.62 -1.45
C PRO A 237 -28.86 -6.33 -0.77
N LEU A 238 -28.08 -5.58 0.02
CA LEU A 238 -27.01 -6.10 0.85
C LEU A 238 -27.51 -6.20 2.28
N VAL A 239 -28.00 -7.38 2.65
CA VAL A 239 -28.65 -7.62 3.93
C VAL A 239 -27.76 -8.47 4.83
N THR A 240 -27.74 -8.16 6.11
CA THR A 240 -27.10 -8.97 7.15
C THR A 240 -28.09 -9.26 8.27
N GLY A 241 -27.71 -10.12 9.21
CA GLY A 241 -28.55 -10.43 10.38
C GLY A 241 -28.92 -9.19 11.22
N SER A 242 -28.20 -8.07 11.08
CA SER A 242 -28.46 -6.79 11.75
C SER A 242 -29.30 -5.79 10.94
N GLY A 243 -29.60 -6.08 9.66
CA GLY A 243 -30.38 -5.18 8.79
C GLY A 243 -29.79 -5.01 7.38
N GLU A 244 -30.43 -4.15 6.58
CA GLU A 244 -29.96 -3.74 5.26
C GLU A 244 -28.79 -2.75 5.41
N LEU A 245 -27.61 -3.14 4.93
CA LEU A 245 -26.41 -2.29 4.94
C LEU A 245 -26.36 -1.34 3.74
N GLY A 246 -27.02 -1.73 2.65
CA GLY A 246 -27.00 -0.98 1.41
C GLY A 246 -27.63 -1.75 0.24
N ILE A 247 -27.44 -1.23 -0.96
CA ILE A 247 -27.94 -1.83 -2.21
C ILE A 247 -26.88 -1.75 -3.32
N LEU A 248 -26.84 -2.78 -4.14
CA LEU A 248 -26.15 -2.76 -5.43
C LEU A 248 -27.15 -2.45 -6.54
N VAL A 249 -26.80 -1.51 -7.41
CA VAL A 249 -27.54 -1.15 -8.61
C VAL A 249 -26.75 -1.64 -9.82
N LEU A 250 -27.33 -2.58 -10.57
CA LEU A 250 -26.75 -3.19 -11.76
C LEU A 250 -27.45 -2.64 -13.00
N ASP A 251 -26.74 -1.82 -13.77
CA ASP A 251 -27.26 -1.22 -14.99
C ASP A 251 -27.12 -2.19 -16.17
N GLN A 252 -28.24 -2.52 -16.83
CA GLN A 252 -28.33 -3.45 -17.96
C GLN A 252 -27.70 -4.84 -17.71
N ALA A 253 -27.96 -5.44 -16.55
CA ALA A 253 -27.48 -6.80 -16.24
C ALA A 253 -28.26 -7.90 -17.00
N PRO A 254 -27.59 -8.86 -17.66
CA PRO A 254 -28.22 -10.07 -18.20
C PRO A 254 -29.00 -10.88 -17.16
N PRO A 255 -30.07 -11.60 -17.55
CA PRO A 255 -30.92 -12.34 -16.61
C PRO A 255 -30.33 -13.66 -16.06
N ALA A 256 -29.25 -14.19 -16.65
CA ALA A 256 -28.79 -15.57 -16.39
C ALA A 256 -27.97 -15.76 -15.09
N SER A 257 -27.56 -14.69 -14.41
CA SER A 257 -26.55 -14.73 -13.34
C SER A 257 -27.12 -14.59 -11.91
N GLU A 258 -28.41 -14.88 -11.71
CA GLU A 258 -29.15 -14.60 -10.46
C GLU A 258 -28.58 -15.27 -9.21
N ALA A 259 -28.28 -16.58 -9.25
CA ALA A 259 -27.72 -17.29 -8.10
C ALA A 259 -26.30 -16.79 -7.75
N GLU A 260 -25.50 -16.46 -8.76
CA GLU A 260 -24.12 -16.00 -8.57
C GLU A 260 -24.06 -14.57 -8.02
N ILE A 261 -24.93 -13.69 -8.53
CA ILE A 261 -25.07 -12.32 -8.03
C ILE A 261 -25.50 -12.33 -6.56
N SER A 262 -26.41 -13.23 -6.17
CA SER A 262 -26.83 -13.38 -4.78
C SER A 262 -25.66 -13.79 -3.87
N ASN A 263 -24.89 -14.81 -4.25
CA ASN A 263 -23.74 -15.27 -3.44
C ASN A 263 -22.68 -14.18 -3.23
N VAL A 264 -22.41 -13.38 -4.27
CA VAL A 264 -21.46 -12.26 -4.19
C VAL A 264 -22.03 -11.12 -3.36
N ALA A 265 -23.33 -10.86 -3.47
CA ALA A 265 -24.02 -9.87 -2.64
C ALA A 265 -23.99 -10.28 -1.15
N ASP A 266 -24.22 -11.55 -0.83
CA ASP A 266 -24.14 -12.05 0.55
C ASP A 266 -22.71 -11.92 1.11
N LEU A 267 -21.70 -12.26 0.30
CA LEU A 267 -20.30 -12.06 0.67
C LEU A 267 -19.97 -10.57 0.85
N ALA A 268 -20.44 -9.71 -0.06
CA ALA A 268 -20.27 -8.26 0.03
C ALA A 268 -20.95 -7.67 1.27
N ALA A 269 -22.13 -8.16 1.63
CA ALA A 269 -22.86 -7.76 2.84
C ALA A 269 -22.10 -8.20 4.11
N ALA A 270 -21.60 -9.43 4.16
CA ALA A 270 -20.77 -9.91 5.27
C ALA A 270 -19.48 -9.07 5.42
N MET A 271 -18.85 -8.71 4.30
CA MET A 271 -17.68 -7.84 4.24
C MET A 271 -17.96 -6.43 4.74
N LEU A 272 -19.02 -5.80 4.22
CA LEU A 272 -19.44 -4.48 4.66
C LEU A 272 -19.82 -4.48 6.14
N SER A 273 -20.38 -5.57 6.68
CA SER A 273 -20.65 -5.68 8.13
C SER A 273 -19.38 -5.74 8.97
N LEU A 274 -18.34 -6.42 8.49
CA LEU A 274 -17.02 -6.43 9.16
C LEU A 274 -16.37 -5.05 9.12
N VAL A 275 -16.58 -4.31 8.03
CA VAL A 275 -16.10 -2.94 7.85
C VAL A 275 -16.93 -1.93 8.65
N ASP A 276 -18.24 -2.08 8.73
CA ASP A 276 -19.16 -1.20 9.48
C ASP A 276 -18.99 -1.38 11.00
N ARG A 277 -18.52 -2.55 11.44
CA ARG A 277 -18.03 -2.77 12.83
C ARG A 277 -16.69 -2.09 13.12
N HIS A 278 -15.95 -1.65 12.10
CA HIS A 278 -14.83 -0.74 12.26
C HIS A 278 -15.38 0.68 12.06
N ASP A 279 -15.66 1.35 13.18
CA ASP A 279 -16.01 2.78 13.23
C ASP A 279 -15.25 3.57 12.14
N HIS A 280 -15.99 4.38 11.38
CA HIS A 280 -15.47 5.20 10.28
C HIS A 280 -14.24 5.99 10.72
N VAL A 281 -13.07 5.60 10.22
CA VAL A 281 -11.89 6.45 10.20
C VAL A 281 -11.66 6.82 8.76
N ASP A 282 -11.97 8.06 8.44
CA ASP A 282 -11.45 8.70 7.24
C ASP A 282 -9.91 8.65 7.34
N GLU A 283 -9.26 7.82 6.52
CA GLU A 283 -7.79 7.67 6.49
C GLU A 283 -7.08 8.98 6.06
N SER A 284 -7.83 9.99 5.61
CA SER A 284 -7.33 11.35 5.42
C SER A 284 -7.28 12.18 6.71
N VAL A 285 -7.95 11.73 7.78
CA VAL A 285 -7.98 12.38 9.08
C VAL A 285 -6.84 11.82 9.94
N ARG A 286 -5.77 12.63 10.07
CA ARG A 286 -4.60 12.35 10.92
C ARG A 286 -4.95 12.16 12.40
N VAL A 287 -6.19 12.49 12.79
CA VAL A 287 -6.72 12.52 14.16
C VAL A 287 -7.67 11.33 14.40
N PHE A 288 -7.22 10.38 15.19
CA PHE A 288 -7.96 9.18 15.54
C PHE A 288 -8.76 9.37 16.84
N PRO A 289 -9.95 8.77 16.96
CA PRO A 289 -10.58 8.53 18.25
C PRO A 289 -9.67 7.65 19.13
N ALA A 290 -9.72 7.82 20.46
CA ALA A 290 -8.82 7.14 21.40
C ALA A 290 -8.79 5.62 21.29
N ARG A 291 -9.93 4.99 20.98
CA ARG A 291 -10.03 3.54 20.76
C ARG A 291 -9.26 3.10 19.51
N HIS A 292 -9.41 3.83 18.40
CA HIS A 292 -8.72 3.55 17.13
C HIS A 292 -7.23 3.78 17.22
N PHE A 293 -6.83 4.92 17.81
CA PHE A 293 -5.44 5.23 18.08
C PHE A 293 -4.74 4.08 18.79
N ARG A 294 -5.37 3.53 19.83
CA ARG A 294 -4.85 2.40 20.58
C ARG A 294 -4.67 1.16 19.72
N THR A 295 -5.68 0.78 18.95
CA THR A 295 -5.63 -0.38 18.05
C THR A 295 -4.52 -0.25 17.00
N VAL A 296 -4.41 0.91 16.35
CA VAL A 296 -3.39 1.18 15.34
C VAL A 296 -2.00 1.16 15.97
N ALA A 297 -1.81 1.87 17.08
CA ALA A 297 -0.52 1.95 17.75
C ALA A 297 -0.06 0.59 18.31
N ASP A 298 -0.95 -0.22 18.90
CA ASP A 298 -0.62 -1.58 19.38
C ASP A 298 -0.24 -2.51 18.22
N ARG A 299 -0.96 -2.44 17.07
CA ARG A 299 -0.61 -3.21 15.86
C ARG A 299 0.77 -2.81 15.32
N MET A 300 1.03 -1.51 15.21
CA MET A 300 2.30 -1.00 14.68
C MET A 300 3.47 -1.27 15.64
N LEU A 301 3.26 -1.22 16.95
CA LEU A 301 4.28 -1.65 17.93
C LEU A 301 4.58 -3.15 17.84
N THR A 302 3.56 -3.96 17.61
CA THR A 302 3.75 -5.40 17.38
C THR A 302 4.58 -5.66 16.12
N LEU A 303 4.32 -4.92 15.04
CA LEU A 303 5.12 -4.98 13.82
C LEU A 303 6.56 -4.50 14.05
N ALA A 304 6.73 -3.40 14.79
CA ALA A 304 8.05 -2.87 15.14
C ALA A 304 8.87 -3.89 15.94
N ALA A 305 8.25 -4.55 16.92
CA ALA A 305 8.88 -5.62 17.69
C ALA A 305 9.30 -6.82 16.84
N ARG A 306 8.48 -7.21 15.85
CA ARG A 306 8.79 -8.35 14.94
C ARG A 306 9.92 -8.06 13.97
N HIS A 307 10.06 -6.80 13.56
CA HIS A 307 11.01 -6.39 12.51
C HIS A 307 12.20 -5.57 13.05
N ASP A 308 12.42 -5.55 14.37
CA ASP A 308 13.41 -4.70 15.06
C ASP A 308 13.41 -3.23 14.59
N ARG A 309 12.20 -2.69 14.37
CA ARG A 309 12.01 -1.28 14.00
C ARG A 309 11.82 -0.43 15.26
N ARG A 310 12.17 0.85 15.14
CA ARG A 310 11.90 1.85 16.18
C ARG A 310 10.52 2.45 16.01
N ALA A 311 9.93 2.92 17.10
CA ALA A 311 8.71 3.70 17.10
C ALA A 311 8.77 4.67 18.28
N SER A 312 8.13 5.83 18.14
CA SER A 312 8.12 6.84 19.19
C SER A 312 6.72 7.30 19.54
N MET A 313 6.56 7.76 20.78
CA MET A 313 5.34 8.31 21.34
C MET A 313 5.63 9.71 21.88
N LEU A 314 4.81 10.67 21.52
CA LEU A 314 4.82 12.01 22.11
C LEU A 314 3.55 12.22 22.91
N ALA A 315 3.69 12.83 24.08
CA ALA A 315 2.59 13.38 24.85
C ALA A 315 2.75 14.89 24.87
N VAL A 316 1.76 15.60 24.31
CA VAL A 316 1.70 17.06 24.24
C VAL A 316 0.66 17.54 25.24
N THR A 317 1.11 18.28 26.24
CA THR A 317 0.25 18.88 27.26
C THR A 317 0.12 20.38 26.97
N LEU A 318 -1.12 20.84 26.87
CA LEU A 318 -1.47 22.25 26.63
C LEU A 318 -1.79 22.97 27.96
N PRO A 319 -1.55 24.28 28.07
CA PRO A 319 -1.92 25.07 29.24
C PRO A 319 -3.43 25.00 29.55
N SER A 320 -3.80 24.71 30.80
CA SER A 320 -5.21 24.55 31.21
C SER A 320 -6.07 25.83 31.12
N ALA A 321 -5.45 27.01 30.93
CA ALA A 321 -6.13 28.31 30.88
C ALA A 321 -6.40 28.83 29.45
N GLU A 322 -6.28 27.96 28.43
CA GLU A 322 -6.45 28.37 27.03
C GLU A 322 -7.91 28.60 26.62
N ARG A 323 -8.09 29.40 25.56
CA ARG A 323 -9.40 29.72 24.97
C ARG A 323 -10.09 28.45 24.45
N PRO A 324 -11.43 28.38 24.48
CA PRO A 324 -12.18 27.29 23.84
C PRO A 324 -11.75 27.15 22.37
N GLY A 325 -11.50 25.90 21.94
CA GLY A 325 -11.05 25.58 20.57
C GLY A 325 -9.52 25.53 20.38
N ARG A 326 -8.69 25.98 21.32
CA ARG A 326 -7.22 25.94 21.16
C ARG A 326 -6.67 24.52 21.01
N ARG A 327 -7.33 23.54 21.63
CA ARG A 327 -6.99 22.13 21.48
C ARG A 327 -7.21 21.63 20.04
N GLU A 328 -8.32 22.04 19.42
CA GLU A 328 -8.64 21.68 18.03
C GLU A 328 -7.65 22.35 17.08
N GLU A 329 -7.32 23.62 17.31
CA GLU A 329 -6.28 24.32 16.56
C GLU A 329 -4.92 23.63 16.70
N ALA A 330 -4.47 23.33 17.92
CA ALA A 330 -3.21 22.63 18.16
C ALA A 330 -3.20 21.23 17.52
N THR A 331 -4.35 20.55 17.49
CA THR A 331 -4.50 19.26 16.81
C THR A 331 -4.27 19.43 15.30
N LEU A 332 -4.85 20.43 14.66
CA LEU A 332 -4.64 20.74 13.24
C LEU A 332 -3.18 21.16 12.97
N GLU A 333 -2.59 21.98 13.84
CA GLU A 333 -1.19 22.40 13.72
C GLU A 333 -0.20 21.24 13.84
N ILE A 334 -0.45 20.30 14.75
CA ILE A 334 0.36 19.08 14.90
C ILE A 334 0.13 18.16 13.71
N ALA A 335 -1.13 18.00 13.27
CA ALA A 335 -1.48 17.22 12.11
C ALA A 335 -0.66 17.66 10.89
N ASP A 336 -0.48 18.96 10.66
CA ASP A 336 0.36 19.52 9.58
C ASP A 336 1.86 19.17 9.68
N ILE A 337 2.39 18.90 10.87
CA ILE A 337 3.81 18.65 11.12
C ILE A 337 4.18 17.18 10.91
N VAL A 338 3.25 16.29 11.24
CA VAL A 338 3.44 14.84 11.25
C VAL A 338 3.15 14.23 9.88
N ARG A 339 3.74 13.06 9.60
CA ARG A 339 3.56 12.34 8.33
C ARG A 339 2.18 11.72 8.26
N ASN A 340 1.74 11.35 7.05
CA ASN A 340 0.47 10.64 6.85
C ASN A 340 0.43 9.26 7.53
N THR A 341 1.59 8.66 7.82
CA THR A 341 1.71 7.39 8.53
C THR A 341 1.64 7.54 10.05
N ASP A 342 1.72 8.76 10.56
CA ASP A 342 1.73 9.05 11.99
C ASP A 342 0.28 9.15 12.50
N ALA A 343 0.04 8.74 13.75
CA ALA A 343 -1.28 8.79 14.35
C ALA A 343 -1.35 9.85 15.44
N LEU A 344 -2.35 10.74 15.40
CA LEU A 344 -2.61 11.76 16.41
C LEU A 344 -3.93 11.44 17.11
N CYS A 345 -4.03 11.68 18.42
CA CYS A 345 -5.24 11.44 19.19
C CYS A 345 -5.37 12.44 20.34
N GLY A 346 -6.58 12.97 20.56
CA GLY A 346 -6.90 13.67 21.80
C GLY A 346 -7.35 12.70 22.91
N THR A 347 -6.81 12.84 24.13
CA THR A 347 -7.26 12.08 25.31
C THR A 347 -8.27 12.83 26.17
N GLU A 348 -9.12 12.13 26.91
CA GLU A 348 -10.07 12.77 27.84
C GLU A 348 -9.36 13.65 28.90
N ASP A 349 -8.14 13.27 29.28
CA ASP A 349 -7.28 14.02 30.23
C ASP A 349 -6.77 15.38 29.70
N GLY A 350 -7.15 15.78 28.48
CA GLY A 350 -6.73 17.04 27.86
C GLY A 350 -5.44 16.96 27.02
N ASP A 351 -4.61 15.93 27.21
CA ASP A 351 -3.40 15.74 26.41
C ASP A 351 -3.70 15.39 24.94
N LEU A 352 -2.72 15.66 24.06
CA LEU A 352 -2.66 15.12 22.70
C LEU A 352 -1.54 14.08 22.62
N LEU A 353 -1.83 12.91 22.08
CA LEU A 353 -0.87 11.82 21.87
C LEU A 353 -0.51 11.72 20.39
N VAL A 354 0.79 11.62 20.10
CA VAL A 354 1.29 11.40 18.75
C VAL A 354 2.10 10.12 18.70
N PHE A 355 1.71 9.19 17.86
CA PHE A 355 2.45 7.96 17.61
C PHE A 355 3.18 8.06 16.26
N LEU A 356 4.49 7.85 16.30
CA LEU A 356 5.41 7.96 15.17
C LEU A 356 5.98 6.58 14.86
N PRO A 357 5.38 5.80 13.93
CA PRO A 357 5.96 4.53 13.51
C PRO A 357 7.30 4.77 12.78
N GLU A 358 8.21 3.80 12.89
CA GLU A 358 9.51 3.80 12.18
C GLU A 358 10.35 5.06 12.44
N THR A 359 10.17 5.63 13.63
CA THR A 359 10.84 6.87 14.03
C THR A 359 11.76 6.57 15.22
N THR A 360 13.02 6.95 15.08
CA THR A 360 14.03 6.85 16.15
C THR A 360 13.83 7.97 17.17
N GLY A 361 14.48 7.86 18.33
CA GLY A 361 14.39 8.91 19.36
C GLY A 361 14.85 10.28 18.86
N LEU A 362 15.89 10.34 18.01
CA LEU A 362 16.34 11.59 17.38
C LEU A 362 15.27 12.20 16.47
N GLY A 363 14.61 11.38 15.65
CA GLY A 363 13.49 11.82 14.81
C GLY A 363 12.32 12.33 15.64
N ALA A 364 12.04 11.70 16.77
CA ALA A 364 11.00 12.13 17.70
C ALA A 364 11.35 13.45 18.41
N HIS A 365 12.60 13.64 18.82
CA HIS A 365 13.08 14.92 19.37
C HIS A 365 13.04 16.06 18.34
N ALA A 366 13.38 15.77 17.07
CA ALA A 366 13.20 16.73 15.99
C ALA A 366 11.71 17.06 15.74
N CYS A 367 10.82 16.07 15.81
CA CYS A 367 9.38 16.30 15.74
C CYS A 367 8.88 17.16 16.90
N ARG A 368 9.30 16.86 18.13
CA ARG A 368 9.02 17.66 19.33
C ARG A 368 9.43 19.12 19.15
N ARG A 369 10.63 19.40 18.64
CA ARG A 369 11.08 20.78 18.36
C ARG A 369 10.17 21.52 17.38
N ARG A 370 9.73 20.84 16.31
CA ARG A 370 8.80 21.42 15.32
C ARG A 370 7.44 21.74 15.95
N ILE A 371 6.91 20.83 16.77
CA ILE A 371 5.65 21.03 17.50
C ILE A 371 5.76 22.22 18.45
N LEU A 372 6.80 22.25 19.31
CA LEU A 372 7.02 23.36 20.23
C LEU A 372 7.17 24.70 19.50
N ALA A 373 7.94 24.76 18.41
CA ALA A 373 8.12 25.98 17.64
C ALA A 373 6.80 26.48 17.01
N ARG A 374 5.99 25.57 16.45
CA ARG A 374 4.70 25.92 15.85
C ARG A 374 3.70 26.40 16.90
N LEU A 375 3.51 25.63 17.97
CA LEU A 375 2.52 25.92 19.00
C LEU A 375 2.89 27.16 19.83
N SER A 376 4.18 27.50 19.95
CA SER A 376 4.64 28.72 20.63
C SER A 376 4.57 29.98 19.74
N GLY A 377 4.17 29.85 18.47
CA GLY A 377 3.97 30.97 17.55
C GLY A 377 5.24 31.44 16.83
N ASP A 378 6.28 30.61 16.71
CA ASP A 378 7.50 30.98 16.00
C ASP A 378 7.25 31.00 14.47
N ARG A 379 7.05 32.21 13.94
CA ARG A 379 6.54 32.48 12.58
C ARG A 379 7.44 31.96 11.44
N ARG A 380 8.66 31.50 11.74
CA ARG A 380 9.60 30.93 10.75
C ARG A 380 9.19 29.55 10.21
N SER A 381 8.19 28.90 10.83
CA SER A 381 7.75 27.54 10.49
C SER A 381 6.47 27.46 9.62
N ARG A 382 5.92 28.60 9.17
CA ARG A 382 4.71 28.64 8.34
C ARG A 382 5.06 28.23 6.90
N PRO A 383 4.45 27.18 6.31
CA PRO A 383 4.65 26.86 4.90
C PRO A 383 4.21 28.04 4.03
N LYS A 384 5.04 28.46 3.06
CA LYS A 384 4.60 29.36 2.00
C LYS A 384 3.65 28.58 1.08
N GLY A 385 2.35 28.85 1.18
CA GLY A 385 1.36 28.31 0.25
C GLY A 385 0.04 29.07 0.35
N GLY A 386 -0.36 29.71 -0.75
CA GLY A 386 -1.68 30.36 -0.93
C GLY A 386 -1.60 31.87 -1.15
N ALA A 387 -1.37 32.29 -2.38
CA ALA A 387 -1.60 33.67 -2.81
C ALA A 387 -3.11 33.99 -2.73
N GLY A 388 -3.48 35.01 -1.96
CA GLY A 388 -4.86 35.46 -1.82
C GLY A 388 -5.00 36.69 -0.93
N SER A 389 -4.96 37.86 -1.58
CA SER A 389 -5.49 39.18 -1.17
C SER A 389 -5.19 39.72 0.25
N GLY A 390 -4.28 40.70 0.29
CA GLY A 390 -4.59 42.08 0.68
C GLY A 390 -5.01 42.37 2.14
N ARG A 391 -4.05 42.84 2.93
CA ARG A 391 -4.05 44.22 3.48
C ARG A 391 -2.77 44.47 4.26
N SER A 392 -2.07 45.53 3.85
CA SER A 392 -0.98 46.16 4.57
C SER A 392 -1.44 46.54 5.98
N GLN A 393 -0.78 46.02 7.01
CA GLN A 393 -0.76 46.63 8.34
C GLN A 393 0.69 46.78 8.77
N GLU A 394 1.07 48.04 9.00
CA GLU A 394 2.32 48.51 9.57
C GLU A 394 2.61 47.90 10.95
N PRO A 395 3.88 47.92 11.40
CA PRO A 395 4.34 47.18 12.56
C PRO A 395 3.88 47.85 13.86
N ALA A 396 2.91 47.24 14.56
CA ALA A 396 2.65 47.57 15.95
C ALA A 396 3.77 46.99 16.82
N ALA A 397 4.62 47.86 17.36
CA ALA A 397 5.61 47.57 18.36
C ALA A 397 4.96 46.87 19.58
N SER A 398 5.22 45.57 19.77
CA SER A 398 4.81 44.87 20.97
C SER A 398 5.71 45.29 22.13
N LYS A 399 5.21 46.20 22.97
CA LYS A 399 5.76 46.46 24.31
C LYS A 399 5.83 45.15 25.12
N PRO A 400 6.84 44.96 25.97
CA PRO A 400 6.97 43.76 26.79
C PRO A 400 5.85 43.78 27.84
N ALA A 401 4.88 42.87 27.69
CA ALA A 401 3.87 42.66 28.72
C ALA A 401 4.57 42.10 29.97
N ARG A 402 4.54 42.88 31.05
CA ARG A 402 4.82 42.42 32.42
C ARG A 402 4.00 41.15 32.69
N ARG A 403 4.64 39.97 32.63
CA ARG A 403 4.07 38.72 33.14
C ARG A 403 4.12 38.77 34.67
N ALA A 404 3.04 39.24 35.27
CA ALA A 404 2.79 39.09 36.69
C ALA A 404 2.36 37.64 37.01
N ALA A 405 2.72 37.20 38.21
CA ALA A 405 2.56 35.85 38.74
C ALA A 405 1.10 35.35 38.67
N GLY A 406 0.86 34.40 37.78
CA GLY A 406 -0.33 33.57 37.66
C GLY A 406 0.05 32.47 36.68
N ALA A 407 0.53 31.34 37.21
CA ALA A 407 1.22 30.31 36.45
C ALA A 407 0.30 29.65 35.41
N THR A 408 0.31 30.16 34.18
CA THR A 408 -0.11 29.39 33.02
C THR A 408 0.97 28.37 32.74
N SER A 409 0.69 27.08 32.97
CA SER A 409 1.62 25.99 32.65
C SER A 409 2.09 26.12 31.19
N PRO A 410 3.39 26.03 30.89
CA PRO A 410 3.89 26.10 29.52
C PRO A 410 3.41 24.90 28.70
N ILE A 411 3.41 25.04 27.37
CA ILE A 411 3.23 23.89 26.47
C ILE A 411 4.40 22.94 26.72
N ALA A 412 4.10 21.69 27.02
CA ALA A 412 5.10 20.69 27.36
C ALA A 412 4.96 19.47 26.46
N VAL A 413 6.10 18.91 26.03
CA VAL A 413 6.12 17.77 25.12
C VAL A 413 7.10 16.72 25.63
N GLY A 414 6.58 15.57 26.04
CA GLY A 414 7.37 14.42 26.43
C GLY A 414 7.51 13.42 25.28
N VAL A 415 8.70 12.85 25.12
CA VAL A 415 9.04 11.86 24.08
C VAL A 415 9.36 10.53 24.73
N ALA A 416 8.88 9.41 24.19
CA ALA A 416 9.29 8.05 24.54
C ALA A 416 9.54 7.21 23.29
N THR A 417 10.49 6.27 23.36
CA THR A 417 10.96 5.48 22.21
C THR A 417 10.93 3.99 22.53
N PHE A 418 10.34 3.20 21.63
CA PHE A 418 10.41 1.73 21.63
C PHE A 418 11.72 1.25 21.00
N PRO A 419 12.41 0.24 21.59
CA PRO A 419 12.01 -0.54 22.77
C PRO A 419 12.49 0.02 24.12
N HIS A 420 13.32 1.07 24.13
CA HIS A 420 14.03 1.56 25.32
C HIS A 420 13.12 1.95 26.48
N ASP A 421 12.04 2.68 26.20
CA ASP A 421 11.13 3.22 27.22
C ASP A 421 9.96 2.29 27.55
N GLY A 422 9.92 1.12 26.91
CA GLY A 422 8.91 0.11 27.15
C GLY A 422 8.55 -0.68 25.90
N ASN A 423 8.03 -1.88 26.14
CA ASN A 423 7.62 -2.82 25.10
C ASN A 423 6.10 -2.86 24.86
N THR A 424 5.34 -1.97 25.50
CA THR A 424 3.88 -1.88 25.34
C THR A 424 3.47 -0.43 25.21
N LEU A 425 2.37 -0.17 24.49
CA LEU A 425 1.82 1.17 24.32
C LEU A 425 1.57 1.87 25.67
N LYS A 426 1.02 1.14 26.64
CA LYS A 426 0.77 1.66 27.99
C LYS A 426 2.05 2.17 28.68
N LYS A 427 3.18 1.47 28.52
CA LYS A 427 4.47 1.90 29.08
C LYS A 427 4.99 3.14 28.36
N LEU A 428 4.92 3.16 27.03
CA LEU A 428 5.35 4.32 26.22
C LEU A 428 4.54 5.57 26.51
N VAL A 429 3.21 5.47 26.57
CA VAL A 429 2.33 6.60 26.93
C VAL A 429 2.64 7.10 28.34
N ARG A 430 2.82 6.19 29.30
CA ARG A 430 3.20 6.56 30.68
C ARG A 430 4.54 7.28 30.72
N ALA A 431 5.55 6.78 30.01
CA ALA A 431 6.86 7.41 29.93
C ALA A 431 6.79 8.79 29.26
N ALA A 432 6.08 8.90 28.13
CA ALA A 432 5.90 10.16 27.42
C ALA A 432 5.18 11.21 28.29
N ARG A 433 4.08 10.84 28.97
CA ARG A 433 3.36 11.73 29.88
C ARG A 433 4.23 12.17 31.06
N SER A 434 4.94 11.25 31.71
CA SER A 434 5.89 11.60 32.79
C SER A 434 6.92 12.62 32.32
N ARG A 435 7.47 12.42 31.12
CA ARG A 435 8.46 13.33 30.53
C ARG A 435 7.86 14.67 30.13
N ALA A 436 6.58 14.73 29.75
CA ALA A 436 5.88 15.98 29.48
C ALA A 436 5.70 16.79 30.78
N VAL A 437 5.39 16.12 31.89
CA VAL A 437 5.35 16.78 33.22
C VAL A 437 6.72 17.33 33.61
N ASP A 438 7.78 16.55 33.40
CA ASP A 438 9.15 17.01 33.67
C ASP A 438 9.55 18.20 32.78
N ASP A 439 9.18 18.16 31.49
CA ASP A 439 9.41 19.24 30.51
C ASP A 439 8.73 20.54 30.96
N GLY A 440 7.48 20.46 31.44
CA GLY A 440 6.76 21.61 31.98
C GLY A 440 7.39 22.22 33.25
N ARG A 441 8.22 21.46 33.97
CA ARG A 441 9.01 21.90 35.15
C ARG A 441 10.45 22.28 34.81
N SER A 442 10.80 22.34 33.53
CA SER A 442 12.16 22.64 33.09
C SER A 442 12.66 23.99 33.66
N PRO A 443 13.94 24.08 34.10
CA PRO A 443 14.59 25.33 34.44
C PRO A 443 14.55 26.37 33.31
N VAL A 444 14.37 25.95 32.04
CA VAL A 444 14.24 26.88 30.91
C VAL A 444 13.03 27.79 31.10
N HIS A 445 11.90 27.25 31.54
CA HIS A 445 10.70 28.04 31.79
C HIS A 445 10.85 28.90 33.05
N ALA A 446 11.36 28.30 34.12
CA ALA A 446 11.49 28.97 35.41
C ALA A 446 12.48 30.14 35.42
N LEU A 447 13.59 30.00 34.70
CA LEU A 447 14.65 31.01 34.61
C LEU A 447 14.57 31.84 33.32
N ALA A 448 13.58 31.58 32.46
CA ALA A 448 13.41 32.23 31.15
C ALA A 448 14.68 32.16 30.27
N LEU A 449 15.37 31.01 30.28
CA LEU A 449 16.68 30.82 29.63
C LEU A 449 16.63 31.03 28.11
N ASP A 450 15.47 30.84 27.49
CA ASP A 450 15.30 30.95 26.03
C ASP A 450 15.45 32.38 25.49
N ALA A 451 15.48 33.40 26.35
CA ALA A 451 15.76 34.79 25.96
C ALA A 451 17.21 35.23 26.23
N MET A 452 17.99 34.44 26.97
CA MET A 452 19.33 34.81 27.44
C MET A 452 20.42 34.43 26.44
N PRO A 453 21.54 35.18 26.33
CA PRO A 453 22.74 34.75 25.61
C PRO A 453 23.43 33.57 26.33
N LEU A 454 24.36 32.89 25.64
CA LEU A 454 24.99 31.65 26.14
C LEU A 454 25.62 31.79 27.54
N HIS A 455 26.42 32.84 27.75
CA HIS A 455 27.09 33.05 29.04
C HIS A 455 26.09 33.27 30.18
N GLU A 456 25.04 34.06 29.97
CA GLU A 456 23.98 34.28 30.96
C GLU A 456 23.20 33.01 31.27
N VAL A 457 22.96 32.14 30.28
CA VAL A 457 22.32 30.83 30.51
C VAL A 457 23.18 30.00 31.46
N VAL A 458 24.49 29.92 31.22
CA VAL A 458 25.41 29.16 32.08
C VAL A 458 25.47 29.75 33.49
N ASP A 459 25.58 31.07 33.61
CA ASP A 459 25.64 31.75 34.91
C ASP A 459 24.35 31.61 35.70
N ALA A 460 23.19 31.70 35.05
CA ALA A 460 21.89 31.50 35.68
C ALA A 460 21.73 30.08 36.24
N LEU A 461 22.22 29.08 35.51
CA LEU A 461 22.20 27.67 35.95
C LEU A 461 23.16 27.41 37.11
N ILE A 462 24.37 27.96 37.08
CA ILE A 462 25.34 27.86 38.17
C ILE A 462 24.82 28.54 39.44
N ALA A 463 24.16 29.69 39.30
CA ALA A 463 23.62 30.45 40.42
C ALA A 463 22.42 29.75 41.08
N ARG A 464 21.70 28.89 40.35
CA ARG A 464 20.50 28.19 40.84
C ARG A 464 20.48 26.70 40.45
N PRO A 465 21.44 25.90 40.95
CA PRO A 465 21.69 24.56 40.42
C PRO A 465 20.75 23.46 40.94
N MET A 466 19.70 23.79 41.71
CA MET A 466 18.73 22.80 42.24
C MET A 466 17.31 23.35 42.22
N PHE A 467 16.69 23.35 41.04
CA PHE A 467 15.37 23.97 40.89
C PHE A 467 14.22 23.15 41.51
N ASP A 468 14.24 21.80 41.46
CA ASP A 468 13.12 20.98 41.97
C ASP A 468 13.49 19.55 42.48
N ALA A 469 14.78 19.26 42.74
CA ALA A 469 15.30 17.96 43.19
C ALA A 469 14.85 16.70 42.38
N GLY A 470 14.22 16.91 41.21
CA GLY A 470 13.69 15.86 40.37
C GLY A 470 14.77 15.21 39.49
N PRO A 471 14.52 14.02 38.95
CA PRO A 471 15.50 13.25 38.19
C PRO A 471 16.02 13.93 36.91
N ARG A 472 15.34 14.98 36.43
CA ARG A 472 15.74 15.80 35.27
C ARG A 472 16.12 17.23 35.63
N SER A 473 16.10 17.58 36.91
CA SER A 473 16.59 18.88 37.37
C SER A 473 18.08 19.04 37.08
N PRO A 474 18.57 20.28 36.91
CA PRO A 474 19.99 20.55 36.98
C PRO A 474 20.55 20.05 38.31
N TYR A 475 21.74 19.48 38.27
CA TYR A 475 22.52 19.10 39.43
C TYR A 475 23.87 19.82 39.37
N PRO A 476 24.32 20.46 40.46
CA PRO A 476 25.61 21.15 40.50
C PRO A 476 26.76 20.15 40.35
N LEU A 477 27.76 20.54 39.57
CA LEU A 477 29.05 19.86 39.45
C LEU A 477 30.16 20.83 39.80
N ASP A 478 31.02 20.40 40.72
CA ASP A 478 32.29 21.08 41.03
C ASP A 478 33.37 19.99 41.11
N VAL A 479 34.03 19.73 39.98
CA VAL A 479 34.93 18.58 39.79
C VAL A 479 36.21 19.00 39.07
N ALA A 480 37.28 18.21 39.21
CA ALA A 480 38.47 18.40 38.40
C ALA A 480 38.18 18.12 36.91
N CYS A 481 38.84 18.83 35.98
CA CYS A 481 38.65 18.63 34.54
C CYS A 481 38.94 17.18 34.09
N SER A 482 39.86 16.48 34.75
CA SER A 482 40.13 15.05 34.50
C SER A 482 38.95 14.14 34.87
N SER A 483 38.21 14.47 35.93
CA SER A 483 36.98 13.75 36.31
C SER A 483 35.83 14.06 35.34
N LEU A 484 35.71 15.32 34.91
CA LEU A 484 34.74 15.72 33.88
C LEU A 484 34.97 14.94 32.59
N PHE A 485 36.24 14.79 32.18
CA PHE A 485 36.64 14.03 31.01
C PHE A 485 36.11 12.58 31.06
N ALA A 486 36.32 11.89 32.19
CA ALA A 486 35.85 10.52 32.36
C ALA A 486 34.31 10.42 32.33
N LEU A 487 33.62 11.38 32.94
CA LEU A 487 32.16 11.46 32.97
C LEU A 487 31.57 11.67 31.57
N VAL A 488 32.14 12.58 30.80
CA VAL A 488 31.74 12.84 29.40
C VAL A 488 31.98 11.62 28.52
N ALA A 489 33.16 11.01 28.63
CA ALA A 489 33.50 9.82 27.84
C ALA A 489 32.53 8.66 28.15
N ARG A 490 32.13 8.48 29.43
CA ARG A 490 31.09 7.53 29.86
C ARG A 490 29.73 7.88 29.26
N ALA A 491 29.28 9.13 29.40
CA ALA A 491 27.98 9.58 28.90
C ALA A 491 27.85 9.37 27.37
N CYS A 492 28.89 9.70 26.61
CA CYS A 492 28.92 9.46 25.17
C CYS A 492 28.84 7.96 24.82
N ARG A 493 29.56 7.09 25.55
CA ARG A 493 29.47 5.63 25.33
C ARG A 493 28.07 5.07 25.59
N GLU A 494 27.44 5.49 26.69
CA GLU A 494 26.07 5.05 27.01
C GLU A 494 25.07 5.57 25.98
N ALA A 495 25.23 6.82 25.52
CA ALA A 495 24.43 7.39 24.44
C ALA A 495 24.49 6.55 23.16
N THR A 496 25.70 6.20 22.71
CA THR A 496 25.92 5.38 21.50
C THR A 496 25.51 3.92 21.65
N ARG A 497 25.54 3.38 22.88
CA ARG A 497 25.09 2.01 23.15
C ARG A 497 23.58 1.86 22.90
N GLY A 498 22.82 2.93 23.12
CA GLY A 498 21.38 2.98 22.88
C GLY A 498 20.97 3.08 21.41
N GLY A 499 21.90 3.30 20.48
CA GLY A 499 21.62 3.52 19.07
C GLY A 499 22.25 4.81 18.56
N GLU A 500 21.55 5.51 17.66
CA GLU A 500 22.03 6.77 17.10
C GLU A 500 22.08 7.87 18.17
N ALA A 501 23.17 8.65 18.18
CA ALA A 501 23.35 9.76 19.09
C ALA A 501 23.98 10.97 18.37
N SER A 502 23.48 12.15 18.69
CA SER A 502 24.03 13.44 18.24
C SER A 502 24.73 14.11 19.42
N ILE A 503 25.99 14.51 19.23
CA ILE A 503 26.79 15.13 20.29
C ILE A 503 27.31 16.48 19.79
N LEU A 504 27.03 17.52 20.56
CA LEU A 504 27.47 18.89 20.33
C LEU A 504 28.30 19.34 21.52
N THR A 505 29.47 19.94 21.30
CA THR A 505 30.35 20.38 22.39
C THR A 505 31.12 21.64 22.05
N THR A 506 31.54 22.38 23.07
CA THR A 506 32.43 23.55 22.94
C THR A 506 33.89 23.14 22.82
N LEU A 507 34.67 23.92 22.08
CA LEU A 507 36.13 23.82 22.06
C LEU A 507 36.73 24.59 23.24
N GLN A 508 37.55 23.92 24.05
CA GLN A 508 38.43 24.53 25.05
C GLN A 508 39.86 24.03 24.85
N PRO A 509 40.90 24.85 25.09
CA PRO A 509 42.28 24.41 24.95
C PRO A 509 42.63 23.38 26.04
N GLY A 510 43.30 22.29 25.65
CA GLY A 510 43.74 21.23 26.56
C GLY A 510 42.79 20.02 26.63
N LEU A 511 42.76 19.34 27.79
CA LEU A 511 41.91 18.17 28.08
C LEU A 511 40.47 18.61 28.40
N GLY A 512 39.77 19.09 27.39
CA GLY A 512 38.38 19.52 27.48
C GLY A 512 37.36 18.44 27.12
N VAL A 513 36.09 18.80 27.25
CA VAL A 513 34.91 17.99 26.95
C VAL A 513 34.88 17.54 25.48
N ALA A 514 35.38 18.37 24.55
CA ALA A 514 35.52 17.98 23.15
C ALA A 514 36.49 16.81 22.94
N ALA A 515 37.63 16.80 23.64
CA ALA A 515 38.59 15.71 23.57
C ALA A 515 38.01 14.42 24.17
N ALA A 516 37.25 14.53 25.27
CA ALA A 516 36.57 13.39 25.88
C ALA A 516 35.50 12.78 24.95
N ALA A 517 34.68 13.62 24.33
CA ALA A 517 33.64 13.17 23.41
C ALA A 517 34.21 12.47 22.17
N ARG A 518 35.34 12.96 21.63
CA ARG A 518 36.04 12.34 20.47
C ARG A 518 36.57 10.93 20.73
N GLN A 519 36.78 10.53 22.00
CA GLN A 519 37.19 9.15 22.31
C GLN A 519 36.08 8.12 22.13
N SER A 520 34.82 8.57 22.19
CA SER A 520 33.66 7.68 22.23
C SER A 520 32.74 7.84 21.02
N ALA A 521 32.78 9.00 20.34
CA ALA A 521 31.90 9.31 19.22
C ALA A 521 32.51 10.42 18.33
N ALA A 522 31.79 10.82 17.27
CA ALA A 522 32.14 11.93 16.40
C ALA A 522 31.32 13.19 16.77
N PRO A 523 31.76 14.02 17.74
CA PRO A 523 31.01 15.20 18.13
C PRO A 523 31.16 16.34 17.12
N ARG A 524 30.10 17.14 16.98
CA ARG A 524 30.19 18.48 16.40
C ARG A 524 30.82 19.40 17.44
N VAL A 525 31.95 20.01 17.10
CA VAL A 525 32.69 20.90 18.01
C VAL A 525 32.52 22.34 17.55
N LEU A 526 32.18 23.24 18.48
CA LEU A 526 31.99 24.67 18.21
C LEU A 526 32.93 25.51 19.07
N ASP A 527 33.65 26.44 18.44
CA ASP A 527 34.45 27.42 19.18
C ASP A 527 33.59 28.63 19.53
N VAL A 528 33.33 28.81 20.82
CA VAL A 528 32.52 29.92 21.36
C VAL A 528 33.35 30.95 22.12
N ARG A 529 34.68 30.79 22.17
CA ARG A 529 35.56 31.59 23.02
C ARG A 529 35.65 33.06 22.58
N ALA A 530 35.35 33.34 21.32
CA ALA A 530 35.31 34.69 20.77
C ALA A 530 34.05 35.48 21.21
N GLU A 531 33.03 34.79 21.73
CA GLU A 531 31.81 35.44 22.19
C GLU A 531 32.01 36.08 23.57
N PRO A 532 31.50 37.30 23.82
CA PRO A 532 31.65 37.98 25.09
C PRO A 532 31.14 37.13 26.27
N GLY A 533 32.01 36.94 27.28
CA GLY A 533 31.70 36.20 28.50
C GLY A 533 31.72 34.67 28.35
N CYS A 534 32.13 34.15 27.19
CA CYS A 534 32.22 32.72 26.89
C CYS A 534 33.66 32.17 26.91
N GLU A 535 34.66 32.94 27.35
CA GLU A 535 36.09 32.56 27.21
C GLU A 535 36.38 31.22 27.91
N ASN A 536 35.78 31.01 29.08
CA ASN A 536 35.94 29.81 29.89
C ASN A 536 34.67 28.94 29.95
N VAL A 537 33.71 29.15 29.05
CA VAL A 537 32.48 28.34 29.01
C VAL A 537 32.77 27.00 28.37
N GLU A 538 32.40 25.93 29.08
CA GLU A 538 32.51 24.57 28.58
C GLU A 538 31.15 23.88 28.66
N ALA A 539 30.72 23.31 27.54
CA ALA A 539 29.43 22.66 27.41
C ALA A 539 29.43 21.46 26.47
N ILE A 540 28.50 20.55 26.74
CA ILE A 540 28.17 19.41 25.90
C ILE A 540 26.66 19.15 25.96
N VAL A 541 26.10 18.86 24.80
CA VAL A 541 24.73 18.40 24.61
C VAL A 541 24.81 17.05 23.91
N VAL A 542 24.15 16.05 24.48
CA VAL A 542 24.05 14.69 23.96
C VAL A 542 22.57 14.38 23.75
N GLU A 543 22.15 14.19 22.51
CA GLU A 543 20.82 13.66 22.16
C GLU A 543 20.97 12.20 21.74
N ALA A 544 20.22 11.29 22.36
CA ALA A 544 20.27 9.86 22.08
C ALA A 544 18.85 9.26 22.00
N GLU A 545 18.74 7.98 21.60
CA GLU A 545 17.43 7.32 21.48
C GLU A 545 16.59 7.31 22.77
N HIS A 546 17.26 7.27 23.92
CA HIS A 546 16.62 7.15 25.24
C HIS A 546 16.43 8.49 25.99
N GLY A 547 16.95 9.59 25.43
CA GLY A 547 16.77 10.93 25.98
C GLY A 547 17.87 11.92 25.61
N ALA A 548 17.83 13.09 26.23
CA ALA A 548 18.82 14.14 26.08
C ALA A 548 19.52 14.41 27.41
N TRP A 549 20.83 14.62 27.34
CA TRP A 549 21.68 14.96 28.47
C TRP A 549 22.51 16.19 28.14
N VAL A 550 22.70 17.05 29.13
CA VAL A 550 23.50 18.26 29.02
C VAL A 550 24.45 18.38 30.19
N CYS A 551 25.62 18.94 29.93
CA CYS A 551 26.52 19.45 30.95
C CYS A 551 27.06 20.79 30.47
N CYS A 552 26.96 21.83 31.29
CA CYS A 552 27.48 23.15 30.95
C CYS A 552 27.97 23.88 32.21
N GLY A 553 29.02 24.67 32.06
CA GLY A 553 29.66 25.33 33.18
C GLY A 553 30.82 26.21 32.76
N ARG A 554 31.62 26.60 33.75
CA ARG A 554 32.84 27.38 33.57
C ARG A 554 34.05 26.59 34.06
N VAL A 555 35.15 26.71 33.31
CA VAL A 555 36.46 26.24 33.73
C VAL A 555 37.15 27.33 34.53
N ILE A 556 37.57 27.02 35.75
CA ILE A 556 38.28 27.92 36.65
C ILE A 556 39.53 27.18 37.12
N GLY A 557 40.69 27.53 36.54
CA GLY A 557 41.93 26.79 36.76
C GLY A 557 41.84 25.38 36.19
N ASP A 558 42.01 24.36 37.02
CA ASP A 558 41.92 22.93 36.70
C ASP A 558 40.55 22.31 37.08
N ARG A 559 39.58 23.14 37.47
CA ARG A 559 38.25 22.72 37.92
C ARG A 559 37.17 23.17 36.96
N PHE A 560 36.18 22.32 36.80
CA PHE A 560 34.91 22.63 36.15
C PHE A 560 33.85 22.88 37.22
N ARG A 561 33.24 24.06 37.17
CA ARG A 561 32.06 24.42 37.97
C ARG A 561 30.88 24.64 37.04
N GLY A 562 29.85 23.81 37.17
CA GLY A 562 28.73 23.81 36.24
C GLY A 562 27.53 23.06 36.75
N VAL A 563 26.69 22.66 35.81
CA VAL A 563 25.55 21.79 36.06
C VAL A 563 25.51 20.67 35.02
N HIS A 564 24.95 19.52 35.41
CA HIS A 564 24.45 18.54 34.45
C HIS A 564 22.94 18.35 34.62
N ALA A 565 22.24 18.05 33.52
CA ALA A 565 20.80 17.79 33.54
C ALA A 565 20.42 16.76 32.47
N ALA A 566 19.30 16.06 32.67
CA ALA A 566 18.68 15.19 31.68
C ALA A 566 17.39 15.83 31.12
N ASP A 567 17.52 17.08 30.69
CA ASP A 567 16.40 17.93 30.26
C ASP A 567 16.47 18.22 28.75
N PRO A 568 15.55 17.66 27.94
CA PRO A 568 15.48 17.92 26.50
C PRO A 568 15.23 19.38 26.12
N LEU A 569 14.50 20.15 26.92
CA LEU A 569 14.25 21.55 26.62
C LEU A 569 15.52 22.38 26.84
N LEU A 570 16.27 22.08 27.91
CA LEU A 570 17.57 22.70 28.15
C LEU A 570 18.59 22.32 27.06
N ALA A 571 18.57 21.06 26.60
CA ALA A 571 19.37 20.61 25.46
C ALA A 571 19.07 21.41 24.18
N ASP A 572 17.80 21.68 23.89
CA ASP A 572 17.40 22.50 22.73
C ASP A 572 17.92 23.94 22.84
N VAL A 573 17.76 24.57 24.02
CA VAL A 573 18.22 25.96 24.25
C VAL A 573 19.74 26.04 24.10
N LEU A 574 20.48 25.16 24.76
CA LEU A 574 21.94 25.13 24.66
C LEU A 574 22.39 24.85 23.22
N THR A 575 21.76 23.92 22.51
CA THR A 575 22.08 23.63 21.10
C THR A 575 21.90 24.86 20.22
N ARG A 576 20.79 25.59 20.38
CA ARG A 576 20.53 26.84 19.63
C ARG A 576 21.57 27.91 19.97
N ARG A 577 21.90 28.09 21.25
CA ARG A 577 22.85 29.11 21.71
C ARG A 577 24.28 28.82 21.30
N LEU A 578 24.72 27.57 21.45
CA LEU A 578 26.03 27.11 20.99
C LEU A 578 26.14 27.29 19.47
N SER A 579 25.13 26.90 18.71
CA SER A 579 25.14 27.07 17.25
C SER A 579 25.14 28.53 16.80
N ALA A 580 24.43 29.41 17.53
CA ALA A 580 24.45 30.84 17.25
C ALA A 580 25.80 31.50 17.59
N ALA A 581 26.41 31.11 18.72
CA ALA A 581 27.70 31.60 19.20
C ALA A 581 28.88 31.09 18.37
N GLY A 582 28.92 29.80 18.07
CA GLY A 582 30.05 29.16 17.35
C GLY A 582 29.85 29.04 15.84
N GLY A 583 28.67 29.37 15.31
CA GLY A 583 28.36 29.27 13.88
C GLY A 583 29.18 30.18 12.99
N ALA A 584 29.77 31.26 13.53
CA ALA A 584 30.69 32.15 12.82
C ALA A 584 32.11 31.58 12.64
N HIS A 585 32.47 30.53 13.39
CA HIS A 585 33.85 30.02 13.50
C HIS A 585 33.95 28.49 13.32
N ALA A 586 32.97 27.87 12.66
CA ALA A 586 33.01 26.44 12.38
C ALA A 586 34.06 26.11 11.29
N GLY A 587 35.17 25.50 11.71
CA GLY A 587 36.09 24.74 10.86
C GLY A 587 35.70 23.27 10.82
#